data_AF-A0A838TGA3-F1
#
_entry.id   AF-A0A838TGA3-F1
#
_cell.length_a   1.000
_cell.length_b   1.000
_cell.length_c   1.000
_cell.angle_alpha   90.00
_cell.angle_beta   90.00
_cell.angle_gamma   90.00
#
_symmetry.space_group_name_H-M   'P 1'
#
loop_
_entity.id
_entity.type
_entity.pdbx_description
1 polymer ?
#
loop_
_entity_poly.entity_id
_entity_poly.type
_entity_poly.pdbx_seq_one_letter_code
_entity_poly.pdbx_strand_id
1 'polypeptide(L)'
;MTENPLLKESTLDFHYPPFDQIKDQHFAPAYEAGMAEQLQEIKPIANNPEPPTFENTIVALEKTGDLLGRVDRIFSNLSAANTNPALQKTETEMAPKLSAHQDAIHLNGPLFKRIEKLYNDREKL
;
A
#
# COMPACT_ATOMS: atom_id res chain seq x y z
N MET A 1 -0.28 -17.54 -18.86
CA MET A 1 -0.47 -16.96 -17.52
C MET A 1 -1.24 -15.67 -17.73
N THR A 2 -2.46 -15.60 -17.21
CA THR A 2 -3.32 -14.42 -17.37
C THR A 2 -2.69 -13.25 -16.62
N GLU A 3 -2.45 -12.13 -17.31
CA GLU A 3 -1.89 -10.92 -16.73
C GLU A 3 -2.88 -10.31 -15.71
N ASN A 4 -2.40 -9.91 -14.52
CA ASN A 4 -3.24 -9.28 -13.50
C ASN A 4 -3.21 -7.76 -13.72
N PRO A 5 -4.33 -7.13 -14.17
CA PRO A 5 -4.37 -5.70 -14.50
C PRO A 5 -4.20 -4.79 -13.28
N LEU A 6 -4.35 -5.32 -12.06
CA LEU A 6 -4.15 -4.54 -10.82
C LEU A 6 -2.68 -4.34 -10.47
N LEU A 7 -1.76 -5.12 -11.06
CA LEU A 7 -0.32 -5.08 -10.74
C LEU A 7 0.44 -3.94 -11.44
N LYS A 8 -0.23 -3.17 -12.29
CA LYS A 8 0.37 -2.07 -13.04
C LYS A 8 -0.57 -0.87 -13.00
N GLU A 9 -0.02 0.32 -13.23
CA GLU A 9 -0.82 1.52 -13.42
C GLU A 9 -1.67 1.41 -14.69
N SER A 10 -2.91 1.88 -14.64
CA SER A 10 -3.80 1.89 -15.78
C SER A 10 -3.30 2.85 -16.85
N THR A 11 -3.39 2.42 -18.12
CA THR A 11 -3.09 3.23 -19.29
C THR A 11 -4.31 3.99 -19.83
N LEU A 12 -5.49 3.82 -19.20
CA LEU A 12 -6.68 4.60 -19.52
C LEU A 12 -6.51 6.07 -19.10
N ASP A 13 -7.34 6.95 -19.65
CA ASP A 13 -7.35 8.37 -19.29
C ASP A 13 -7.47 8.54 -17.78
N PHE A 14 -6.71 9.50 -17.23
CA PHE A 14 -6.63 9.77 -15.78
C PHE A 14 -6.29 8.54 -14.91
N HIS A 15 -5.75 7.48 -15.52
CA HIS A 15 -5.45 6.20 -14.87
C HIS A 15 -6.67 5.51 -14.27
N TYR A 16 -7.86 5.68 -14.88
CA TYR A 16 -9.08 4.99 -14.42
C TYR A 16 -8.89 3.46 -14.41
N PRO A 17 -9.46 2.74 -13.42
CA PRO A 17 -9.36 1.28 -13.38
C PRO A 17 -9.96 0.63 -14.64
N PRO A 18 -9.27 -0.34 -15.28
CA PRO A 18 -9.81 -1.10 -16.40
C PRO A 18 -10.82 -2.14 -15.89
N PHE A 19 -12.00 -1.69 -15.45
CA PHE A 19 -13.05 -2.52 -14.83
C PHE A 19 -13.51 -3.69 -15.72
N ASP A 20 -13.38 -3.55 -17.04
CA ASP A 20 -13.66 -4.60 -18.03
C ASP A 20 -12.68 -5.79 -17.96
N GLN A 21 -11.48 -5.58 -17.42
CA GLN A 21 -10.42 -6.59 -17.31
C GLN A 21 -10.25 -7.12 -15.88
N ILE A 22 -10.68 -6.36 -14.88
CA ILE A 22 -10.58 -6.73 -13.47
C ILE A 22 -11.57 -7.86 -13.15
N LYS A 23 -11.10 -8.88 -12.44
CA LYS A 23 -11.89 -10.05 -12.01
C LYS A 23 -11.66 -10.26 -10.51
N ASP A 24 -12.63 -10.82 -9.82
CA ASP A 24 -12.56 -11.04 -8.36
C ASP A 24 -11.29 -11.80 -7.93
N GLN A 25 -10.87 -12.80 -8.72
CA GLN A 25 -9.66 -13.60 -8.49
C GLN A 25 -8.34 -12.80 -8.56
N HIS A 26 -8.36 -11.56 -9.06
CA HIS A 26 -7.17 -10.71 -9.16
C HIS A 26 -6.84 -10.01 -7.84
N PHE A 27 -7.81 -9.83 -6.93
CA PHE A 27 -7.63 -9.00 -5.74
C PHE A 27 -6.67 -9.60 -4.71
N ALA A 28 -6.87 -10.84 -4.28
CA ALA A 28 -6.01 -11.44 -3.26
C ALA A 28 -4.51 -11.47 -3.69
N PRO A 29 -4.15 -11.93 -4.90
CA PRO A 29 -2.76 -11.85 -5.36
C PRO A 29 -2.22 -10.42 -5.48
N ALA A 30 -3.06 -9.45 -5.85
CA ALA A 30 -2.64 -8.06 -5.99
C ALA A 30 -2.43 -7.38 -4.63
N TYR A 31 -3.27 -7.68 -3.63
CA TYR A 31 -3.05 -7.27 -2.24
C TYR A 31 -1.74 -7.85 -1.69
N GLU A 32 -1.49 -9.14 -1.88
CA GLU A 32 -0.26 -9.79 -1.41
C GLU A 32 1.00 -9.19 -2.07
N ALA A 33 0.94 -8.91 -3.38
CA ALA A 33 2.00 -8.22 -4.09
C ALA A 33 2.22 -6.79 -3.55
N GLY A 34 1.14 -6.01 -3.39
CA GLY A 34 1.22 -4.64 -2.88
C GLY A 34 1.76 -4.53 -1.47
N MET A 35 1.36 -5.43 -0.56
CA MET A 35 1.92 -5.49 0.80
C MET A 35 3.42 -5.83 0.77
N ALA A 36 3.81 -6.83 -0.03
CA ALA A 36 5.21 -7.23 -0.16
C ALA A 36 6.08 -6.09 -0.71
N GLU A 37 5.61 -5.39 -1.75
CA GLU A 37 6.28 -4.23 -2.35
C GLU A 37 6.42 -3.09 -1.35
N GLN A 38 5.35 -2.70 -0.66
CA GLN A 38 5.41 -1.61 0.32
C GLN A 38 6.40 -1.91 1.47
N LEU A 39 6.43 -3.16 1.97
CA LEU A 39 7.42 -3.54 2.98
C LEU A 39 8.85 -3.51 2.44
N GLN A 40 9.06 -3.75 1.14
CA GLN A 40 10.38 -3.60 0.51
C GLN A 40 10.78 -2.13 0.37
N GLU A 41 9.84 -1.24 0.05
CA GLU A 41 10.07 0.21 -0.06
C GLU A 41 10.37 0.86 1.29
N ILE A 42 9.72 0.39 2.36
CA ILE A 42 9.89 0.94 3.71
C ILE A 42 11.24 0.54 4.32
N LYS A 43 11.75 -0.65 4.01
CA LYS A 43 13.05 -1.14 4.55
C LYS A 43 14.21 -0.16 4.36
N PRO A 44 14.50 0.38 3.15
CA PRO A 44 15.57 1.34 2.97
C PRO A 44 15.29 2.67 3.67
N ILE A 45 14.03 3.10 3.82
CA ILE A 45 13.68 4.31 4.58
C ILE A 45 14.01 4.14 6.05
N ALA A 46 13.54 3.05 6.66
CA ALA A 46 13.76 2.75 8.07
C ALA A 46 15.25 2.57 8.42
N ASN A 47 16.04 2.04 7.48
CA ASN A 47 17.45 1.72 7.67
C ASN A 47 18.41 2.68 6.95
N ASN A 48 17.94 3.84 6.48
CA ASN A 48 18.81 4.81 5.81
C ASN A 48 19.88 5.32 6.80
N PRO A 49 21.19 5.17 6.51
CA PRO A 49 22.26 5.60 7.41
C PRO A 49 22.38 7.12 7.52
N GLU A 50 21.83 7.88 6.57
CA GLU A 50 21.82 9.34 6.63
C GLU A 50 20.88 9.85 7.72
N PRO A 51 21.20 11.03 8.33
CA PRO A 51 20.29 11.71 9.24
C PRO A 51 18.89 11.88 8.61
N PRO A 52 17.80 11.73 9.39
CA PRO A 52 16.46 11.87 8.85
C PRO A 52 16.23 13.30 8.38
N THR A 53 15.72 13.44 7.16
CA THR A 53 15.19 14.67 6.56
C THR A 53 13.74 14.47 6.18
N PHE A 54 13.00 15.56 5.93
CA PHE A 54 11.62 15.48 5.48
C PHE A 54 11.51 14.65 4.18
N GLU A 55 12.44 14.84 3.25
CA GLU A 55 12.48 14.14 1.96
C GLU A 55 12.78 12.65 2.11
N ASN A 56 13.81 12.29 2.87
CA ASN A 56 14.28 10.91 2.97
C ASN A 56 13.46 10.05 3.95
N THR A 57 12.48 10.64 4.63
CA THR A 57 11.62 9.95 5.60
C THR A 57 10.14 10.20 5.30
N ILE A 58 9.62 11.43 5.42
CA ILE A 58 8.17 11.69 5.26
C ILE A 58 7.76 11.58 3.79
N VAL A 59 8.41 12.31 2.89
CA VAL A 59 8.09 12.25 1.45
C VAL A 59 8.36 10.84 0.91
N ALA A 60 9.42 10.19 1.37
CA ALA A 60 9.71 8.81 1.00
C ALA A 60 8.59 7.86 1.44
N LEU A 61 8.06 7.99 2.67
CA LEU A 61 6.94 7.18 3.17
C LEU A 61 5.65 7.41 2.39
N GLU A 62 5.31 8.66 2.08
CA GLU A 62 4.12 9.02 1.30
C GLU A 62 4.12 8.44 -0.12
N LYS A 63 5.29 8.07 -0.65
CA LYS A 63 5.44 7.42 -1.96
C LYS A 63 5.40 5.90 -1.92
N THR A 64 5.32 5.30 -0.72
CA THR A 64 5.28 3.83 -0.60
C THR A 64 3.86 3.29 -0.73
N GLY A 65 3.75 2.06 -1.21
CA GLY A 65 2.48 1.34 -1.23
C GLY A 65 1.50 1.80 -2.30
N ASP A 66 1.97 2.45 -3.36
CA ASP A 66 1.14 2.88 -4.48
C ASP A 66 0.34 1.72 -5.09
N LEU A 67 0.99 0.55 -5.27
CA LEU A 67 0.30 -0.66 -5.73
C LEU A 67 -0.81 -1.08 -4.77
N LEU A 68 -0.50 -1.19 -3.46
CA LEU A 68 -1.48 -1.58 -2.45
C LEU A 68 -2.65 -0.60 -2.39
N GLY A 69 -2.37 0.71 -2.43
CA GLY A 69 -3.38 1.77 -2.43
C GLY A 69 -4.28 1.74 -3.66
N ARG A 70 -3.76 1.42 -4.86
CA ARG A 70 -4.59 1.22 -6.06
C ARG A 70 -5.53 0.04 -5.89
N VAL A 71 -5.03 -1.10 -5.43
CA VAL A 71 -5.83 -2.32 -5.22
C VAL A 71 -6.94 -2.03 -4.21
N ASP A 72 -6.61 -1.39 -3.10
CA ASP A 72 -7.54 -1.11 -2.01
C ASP A 72 -8.66 -0.14 -2.40
N ARG A 73 -8.34 0.93 -3.14
CA ARG A 73 -9.34 1.88 -3.66
C ARG A 73 -10.36 1.21 -4.58
N ILE A 74 -9.91 0.31 -5.45
CA ILE A 74 -10.78 -0.41 -6.38
C ILE A 74 -11.63 -1.44 -5.61
N PHE A 75 -10.99 -2.21 -4.73
CA PHE A 75 -11.67 -3.26 -3.96
C PHE A 75 -12.73 -2.67 -3.04
N SER A 76 -12.40 -1.63 -2.26
CA SER A 76 -13.35 -0.98 -1.35
C SER A 76 -14.55 -0.37 -2.10
N ASN A 77 -14.33 0.19 -3.29
CA ASN A 77 -15.42 0.68 -4.14
C ASN A 77 -16.38 -0.45 -4.54
N LEU A 78 -15.86 -1.59 -5.03
CA LEU A 78 -16.68 -2.73 -5.42
C LEU A 78 -17.35 -3.39 -4.22
N SER A 79 -16.64 -3.58 -3.10
CA SER A 79 -17.20 -4.16 -1.88
C SER A 79 -18.31 -3.31 -1.27
N ALA A 80 -18.26 -1.98 -1.44
CA ALA A 80 -19.33 -1.10 -0.98
C ALA A 80 -20.52 -1.03 -1.93
N ALA A 81 -20.27 -0.96 -3.24
CA ALA A 81 -21.31 -0.63 -4.23
C ALA A 81 -21.86 -1.83 -5.00
N ASN A 82 -21.08 -2.90 -5.17
CA ASN A 82 -21.38 -4.05 -6.02
C ASN A 82 -20.69 -5.34 -5.52
N THR A 83 -20.89 -5.66 -4.25
CA THR A 83 -20.24 -6.82 -3.63
C THR A 83 -20.82 -8.15 -4.10
N ASN A 84 -20.09 -9.24 -3.85
CA ASN A 84 -20.52 -10.60 -4.12
C ASN A 84 -19.81 -11.59 -3.14
N PRO A 85 -20.22 -12.87 -3.10
CA PRO A 85 -19.61 -13.84 -2.18
C PRO A 85 -18.10 -14.05 -2.37
N ALA A 86 -17.56 -13.88 -3.58
CA ALA A 86 -16.12 -13.99 -3.82
C ALA A 86 -15.36 -12.80 -3.22
N LEU A 87 -15.86 -11.57 -3.41
CA LEU A 87 -15.28 -10.37 -2.81
C LEU A 87 -15.37 -10.40 -1.27
N GLN A 88 -16.50 -10.82 -0.69
CA GLN A 88 -16.63 -10.98 0.78
C GLN A 88 -15.64 -12.00 1.35
N LYS A 89 -15.39 -13.09 0.63
CA LYS A 89 -14.38 -14.08 1.00
C LYS A 89 -12.99 -13.45 0.99
N THR A 90 -12.65 -12.71 -0.07
CA THR A 90 -11.37 -11.99 -0.14
C THR A 90 -11.24 -10.97 0.99
N GLU A 91 -12.29 -10.20 1.29
CA GLU A 91 -12.30 -9.25 2.40
C GLU A 91 -11.98 -9.93 3.74
N THR A 92 -12.64 -11.06 4.02
CA THR A 92 -12.43 -11.85 5.24
C THR A 92 -11.00 -12.39 5.33
N GLU A 93 -10.45 -12.89 4.22
CA GLU A 93 -9.08 -13.43 4.18
C GLU A 93 -8.02 -12.33 4.29
N MET A 94 -8.29 -11.16 3.72
CA MET A 94 -7.33 -10.07 3.65
C MET A 94 -7.33 -9.17 4.88
N ALA A 95 -8.46 -8.98 5.56
CA ALA A 95 -8.57 -8.11 6.73
C ALA A 95 -7.48 -8.35 7.80
N PRO A 96 -7.25 -9.58 8.32
CA PRO A 96 -6.19 -9.81 9.29
C PRO A 96 -4.78 -9.61 8.73
N LYS A 97 -4.56 -9.90 7.44
CA LYS A 97 -3.26 -9.70 6.78
C LYS A 97 -2.94 -8.21 6.63
N LEU A 98 -3.92 -7.40 6.22
CA LEU A 98 -3.79 -5.95 6.10
C LEU A 98 -3.56 -5.30 7.46
N SER A 99 -4.26 -5.77 8.51
CA SER A 99 -4.00 -5.32 9.88
C SER A 99 -2.54 -5.59 10.29
N ALA A 100 -2.07 -6.83 10.10
CA ALA A 100 -0.69 -7.19 10.43
C ALA A 100 0.34 -6.41 9.60
N HIS A 101 0.03 -6.09 8.35
CA HIS A 101 0.86 -5.25 7.48
C HIS A 101 0.97 -3.82 8.00
N GLN A 102 -0.14 -3.21 8.41
CA GLN A 102 -0.14 -1.88 9.03
C GLN A 102 0.65 -1.88 10.34
N ASP A 103 0.47 -2.90 11.19
CA ASP A 103 1.24 -3.05 12.42
C ASP A 103 2.75 -3.17 12.14
N ALA A 104 3.15 -3.93 11.13
CA ALA A 104 4.55 -4.07 10.74
C ALA A 104 5.21 -2.75 10.33
N ILE A 105 4.41 -1.78 9.85
CA ILE A 105 4.85 -0.44 9.48
C ILE A 105 4.84 0.49 10.69
N HIS A 106 3.69 0.64 11.36
CA HIS A 106 3.51 1.59 12.46
C HIS A 106 4.30 1.21 13.72
N LEU A 107 4.52 -0.08 13.96
CA LEU A 107 5.31 -0.58 15.09
C LEU A 107 6.79 -0.79 14.73
N ASN A 108 7.24 -0.32 13.56
CA ASN A 108 8.63 -0.36 13.15
C ASN A 108 9.45 0.67 13.96
N GLY A 109 10.10 0.20 15.03
CA GLY A 109 10.90 1.06 15.93
C GLY A 109 11.97 1.92 15.24
N PRO A 110 12.80 1.37 14.34
CA PRO A 110 13.75 2.18 13.55
C PRO A 110 13.08 3.29 12.74
N LEU A 111 11.98 2.98 12.05
CA LEU A 111 11.23 3.97 11.29
C LEU A 111 10.65 5.06 12.18
N PHE A 112 10.02 4.67 13.30
CA PHE A 112 9.45 5.60 14.27
C PHE A 112 10.49 6.59 14.79
N LYS A 113 11.71 6.13 15.14
CA LYS A 113 12.79 7.01 15.62
C LYS A 113 13.16 8.08 14.59
N ARG A 114 13.11 7.78 13.29
CA ARG A 114 13.35 8.76 12.23
C ARG A 114 12.25 9.84 12.20
N ILE A 115 10.98 9.42 12.29
CA ILE A 115 9.82 10.33 12.31
C ILE A 115 9.83 11.18 13.58
N GLU A 116 10.08 10.58 14.75
CA GLU A 116 10.16 11.26 16.04
C GLU A 116 11.19 12.39 16.01
N LYS A 117 12.38 12.12 15.44
CA LYS A 117 13.43 13.13 15.30
C LYS A 117 12.96 14.33 14.48
N LEU A 118 12.28 14.10 13.35
CA LEU A 118 11.74 15.17 12.50
C LEU A 118 10.62 15.94 13.19
N TYR A 119 9.73 15.23 13.86
CA TYR A 119 8.61 15.84 14.58
C TYR A 119 9.09 16.77 15.70
N ASN A 120 10.13 16.37 16.44
CA ASN A 120 10.73 17.17 17.50
C ASN A 120 11.43 18.44 16.97
N ASP A 121 11.96 18.38 15.75
CA ASP A 121 12.63 19.51 15.09
C ASP A 121 11.74 20.24 14.07
N ARG A 122 10.43 19.99 14.05
CA ARG A 122 9.51 20.45 12.99
C ARG A 122 9.46 21.96 12.77
N GLU A 123 9.81 22.76 13.77
CA GLU A 123 9.86 24.23 13.65
C GLU A 123 11.05 24.73 12.81
N LYS A 124 11.99 23.83 12.49
CA LYS A 124 13.23 24.11 11.74
C LYS A 124 13.28 23.41 10.38
N LEU A 125 12.20 22.72 10.00
CA LEU A 125 12.06 22.03 8.71
C LEU A 125 11.74 23.00 7.58
#